data_AF-A0A958SK31-F1
#
_entry.id   AF-A0A958SK31-F1
#
_cell.length_a   1.000
_cell.length_b   1.000
_cell.length_c   1.000
_cell.angle_alpha   90.00
_cell.angle_beta   90.00
_cell.angle_gamma   90.00
#
_symmetry.space_group_name_H-M   'P 1'
#
loop_
_entity.id
_entity.type
_entity.pdbx_description
1 polymer ?
#
loop_
_entity_poly.entity_id
_entity_poly.type
_entity_poly.pdbx_seq_one_letter_code
_entity_poly.pdbx_strand_id
1 'polypeptide(L)'
;MVLPVSWSKGWQQKRKYFFIAVHLYIVFHFLAWYVFDWKFWGKTAMLGLLSLVGGKINAAAIMIVLIVTSILFFGRFFCGWFCHLRGSIEFFDWILFKLNIGDYRKRRSKNVLHSVRYRWVFRGLVLLSLLTPVIGYHLRGQFTGFSIQQDQMPPLADLPGFEDKLFKASAPINVDISWTLLDYGLVGFTTFFILFVIGFVFNYHMGQGAFCRVVCPYPVLFAPLMNKFKYQTKITKVGDCTGCRSCSNSCPQGIDVSREIFHFKGKVTSLECIKCYRCIDACDDNVLMDTYKGMGEQTRFFKAYEKTPWLKGQRNQQIQDELPVWIDVGAIAFSVFIGTITSNLGGFWFYVGSIIAFVLFRTNMKFIFSKKSEA
;
A
#
# COMPACT_ATOMS: atom_id res chain seq x y z
N MET A 1 2.62 -26.01 -1.26
CA MET A 1 1.92 -25.55 -2.49
C MET A 1 1.72 -24.05 -2.41
N VAL A 2 2.10 -23.27 -3.42
CA VAL A 2 1.81 -21.82 -3.47
C VAL A 2 0.35 -21.70 -3.86
N LEU A 3 -0.52 -21.27 -2.95
CA LEU A 3 -1.91 -21.06 -3.32
C LEU A 3 -1.96 -19.94 -4.39
N PRO A 4 -2.51 -20.22 -5.58
CA PRO A 4 -2.70 -19.19 -6.58
C PRO A 4 -3.58 -18.08 -5.99
N VAL A 5 -3.47 -16.86 -6.51
CA VAL A 5 -4.51 -15.85 -6.24
C VAL A 5 -5.78 -16.32 -6.94
N SER A 6 -6.61 -17.12 -6.27
CA SER A 6 -7.87 -17.58 -6.86
C SER A 6 -8.91 -16.47 -6.74
N TRP A 7 -8.93 -15.56 -7.72
CA TRP A 7 -10.01 -14.59 -7.88
C TRP A 7 -11.33 -15.19 -8.37
N SER A 8 -11.46 -16.52 -8.28
CA SER A 8 -12.53 -17.31 -8.90
C SER A 8 -13.57 -17.81 -7.90
N LYS A 9 -13.31 -17.76 -6.58
CA LYS A 9 -14.24 -18.22 -5.54
C LYS A 9 -14.15 -17.35 -4.27
N GLY A 10 -15.15 -17.49 -3.40
CA GLY A 10 -15.17 -16.88 -2.08
C GLY A 10 -15.17 -15.35 -2.07
N TRP A 11 -14.54 -14.76 -1.07
CA TRP A 11 -14.41 -13.31 -0.91
C TRP A 11 -13.51 -12.67 -1.97
N GLN A 12 -12.49 -13.38 -2.45
CA GLN A 12 -11.60 -12.85 -3.51
C GLN A 12 -12.34 -12.60 -4.82
N GLN A 13 -13.34 -13.43 -5.16
CA GLN A 13 -14.18 -13.17 -6.34
C GLN A 13 -14.97 -11.87 -6.19
N LYS A 14 -15.62 -11.65 -5.04
CA LYS A 14 -16.34 -10.40 -4.76
C LYS A 14 -15.40 -9.20 -4.84
N ARG A 15 -14.24 -9.31 -4.20
CA ARG A 15 -13.21 -8.27 -4.14
C ARG A 15 -12.67 -7.87 -5.52
N LYS A 16 -12.56 -8.82 -6.46
CA LYS A 16 -12.27 -8.53 -7.87
C LYS A 16 -13.26 -7.52 -8.45
N TYR A 17 -14.56 -7.77 -8.28
CA TYR A 17 -15.61 -6.92 -8.82
C TYR A 17 -15.63 -5.55 -8.15
N PHE A 18 -15.36 -5.46 -6.85
CA PHE A 18 -15.17 -4.17 -6.17
C PHE A 18 -14.02 -3.36 -6.78
N PHE A 19 -12.87 -3.99 -7.03
CA PHE A 19 -11.76 -3.28 -7.68
C PHE A 19 -12.08 -2.83 -9.09
N ILE A 20 -12.73 -3.68 -9.90
CA ILE A 20 -13.18 -3.30 -11.24
C ILE A 20 -14.14 -2.11 -11.16
N ALA A 21 -15.15 -2.17 -10.28
CA ALA A 21 -16.12 -1.11 -10.08
C ALA A 21 -15.45 0.22 -9.67
N VAL A 22 -14.47 0.20 -8.76
CA VAL A 22 -13.73 1.40 -8.35
C VAL A 22 -12.96 2.01 -9.53
N HIS A 23 -12.28 1.21 -10.34
CA HIS A 23 -11.53 1.74 -11.48
C HIS A 23 -12.47 2.25 -12.59
N LEU A 24 -13.59 1.56 -12.84
CA LEU A 24 -14.63 2.04 -13.76
C LEU A 24 -15.24 3.36 -13.27
N TYR A 25 -15.50 3.49 -11.97
CA TYR A 25 -15.97 4.74 -11.37
C TYR A 25 -14.94 5.86 -11.55
N ILE A 26 -13.64 5.59 -11.36
CA ILE A 26 -12.59 6.59 -11.58
C ILE A 26 -12.59 7.04 -13.04
N VAL A 27 -12.57 6.10 -14.00
CA VAL A 27 -12.61 6.42 -15.44
C VAL A 27 -13.87 7.22 -15.78
N PHE A 28 -15.04 6.78 -15.31
CA PHE A 28 -16.29 7.49 -15.50
C PHE A 28 -16.25 8.91 -14.93
N HIS A 29 -15.75 9.10 -13.71
CA HIS A 29 -15.62 10.42 -13.08
C HIS A 29 -14.70 11.34 -13.89
N PHE A 30 -13.55 10.83 -14.37
CA PHE A 30 -12.64 11.58 -15.22
C PHE A 30 -13.28 11.96 -16.56
N LEU A 31 -13.93 11.01 -17.24
CA LEU A 31 -14.62 11.29 -18.51
C LEU A 31 -15.77 12.29 -18.32
N ALA A 32 -16.61 12.08 -17.30
CA ALA A 32 -17.70 12.98 -16.96
C ALA A 32 -17.17 14.41 -16.75
N TRP A 33 -16.13 14.58 -15.94
CA TRP A 33 -15.60 15.91 -15.62
C TRP A 33 -14.87 16.60 -16.76
N TYR A 34 -14.00 15.88 -17.47
CA TYR A 34 -13.05 16.50 -18.38
C TYR A 34 -13.47 16.37 -19.84
N VAL A 35 -14.27 15.36 -20.21
CA VAL A 35 -14.73 15.15 -21.59
C VAL A 35 -16.15 15.66 -21.79
N PHE A 36 -17.06 15.39 -20.85
CA PHE A 36 -18.48 15.74 -20.97
C PHE A 36 -18.90 16.98 -20.17
N ASP A 37 -17.99 17.59 -19.41
CA ASP A 37 -18.23 18.71 -18.48
C ASP A 37 -19.35 18.48 -17.44
N TRP A 38 -19.64 17.22 -17.13
CA TRP A 38 -20.62 16.80 -16.13
C TRP A 38 -20.01 16.81 -14.72
N LYS A 39 -20.12 17.96 -14.04
CA LYS A 39 -19.53 18.21 -12.70
C LYS A 39 -20.47 17.84 -11.53
N PHE A 40 -21.00 16.61 -11.52
CA PHE A 40 -22.00 16.17 -10.53
C PHE A 40 -21.51 16.20 -9.06
N TRP A 41 -20.26 15.87 -8.80
CA TRP A 41 -19.66 15.90 -7.46
C TRP A 41 -18.17 16.21 -7.52
N GLY A 42 -17.63 16.84 -6.48
CA GLY A 42 -16.23 17.29 -6.41
C GLY A 42 -15.19 16.16 -6.51
N LYS A 43 -13.93 16.56 -6.77
CA LYS A 43 -12.79 15.63 -6.90
C LYS A 43 -12.64 14.75 -5.65
N THR A 44 -12.72 13.43 -5.81
CA THR A 44 -12.56 12.45 -4.72
C THR A 44 -11.11 11.95 -4.66
N ALA A 45 -10.28 12.59 -3.83
CA ALA A 45 -8.87 12.21 -3.65
C ALA A 45 -8.54 11.98 -2.18
N MET A 46 -7.59 11.08 -1.88
CA MET A 46 -7.11 10.85 -0.51
C MET A 46 -6.38 12.08 0.09
N LEU A 47 -6.14 13.13 -0.72
CA LEU A 47 -5.71 14.46 -0.28
C LEU A 47 -6.80 15.24 0.48
N GLY A 48 -8.01 14.68 0.66
CA GLY A 48 -9.08 15.31 1.43
C GLY A 48 -8.72 15.69 2.87
N LEU A 49 -7.69 15.04 3.46
CA LEU A 49 -7.14 15.44 4.75
C LEU A 49 -6.65 16.89 4.74
N LEU A 50 -6.02 17.31 3.65
CA LEU A 50 -5.52 18.68 3.47
C LEU A 50 -6.67 19.69 3.43
N SER A 51 -7.80 19.32 2.80
CA SER A 51 -9.00 20.16 2.76
C SER A 51 -9.65 20.30 4.13
N LEU A 52 -9.69 19.21 4.92
CA LEU A 52 -10.19 19.21 6.30
C LEU A 52 -9.36 20.11 7.21
N VAL A 53 -8.03 20.00 7.15
CA VAL A 53 -7.12 20.86 7.95
C VAL A 53 -7.27 22.34 7.56
N GLY A 54 -7.49 22.61 6.27
CA GLY A 54 -7.81 23.95 5.76
C GLY A 54 -9.24 24.44 6.03
N GLY A 55 -10.05 23.71 6.81
CA GLY A 55 -11.42 24.11 7.17
C GLY A 55 -12.46 24.01 6.04
N LYS A 56 -12.14 23.35 4.92
CA LYS A 56 -13.04 23.21 3.76
C LYS A 56 -13.68 21.82 3.72
N ILE A 57 -15.01 21.77 3.82
CA ILE A 57 -15.77 20.53 3.61
C ILE A 57 -16.07 20.38 2.12
N ASN A 58 -15.24 19.59 1.44
CA ASN A 58 -15.45 19.19 0.04
C ASN A 58 -15.66 17.67 -0.08
N ALA A 59 -15.90 17.17 -1.29
CA ALA A 59 -16.10 15.73 -1.54
C ALA A 59 -14.94 14.87 -1.00
N ALA A 60 -13.71 15.35 -1.10
CA ALA A 60 -12.52 14.66 -0.58
C ALA A 60 -12.52 14.59 0.97
N ALA A 61 -12.90 15.67 1.65
CA ALA A 61 -13.06 15.73 3.10
C ALA A 61 -14.13 14.74 3.59
N ILE A 62 -15.30 14.71 2.94
CA ILE A 62 -16.39 13.77 3.24
C ILE A 62 -15.91 12.32 3.07
N MET A 63 -15.19 12.02 1.98
CA MET A 63 -14.63 10.70 1.75
C MET A 63 -13.67 10.28 2.88
N ILE A 64 -12.82 11.17 3.38
CA ILE A 64 -11.92 10.87 4.50
C ILE A 64 -12.69 10.59 5.78
N VAL A 65 -13.73 11.38 6.09
CA VAL A 65 -14.60 11.11 7.24
C VAL A 65 -15.24 9.73 7.12
N LEU A 66 -15.76 9.37 5.95
CA LEU A 66 -16.34 8.04 5.70
C LEU A 66 -15.30 6.92 5.86
N ILE A 67 -14.08 7.12 5.38
CA ILE A 67 -12.97 6.15 5.54
C ILE A 67 -12.63 5.98 7.02
N VAL A 68 -12.45 7.07 7.76
CA VAL A 68 -12.13 7.03 9.19
C VAL A 68 -13.24 6.34 9.97
N THR A 69 -14.50 6.73 9.75
CA THR A 69 -15.66 6.09 10.38
C THR A 69 -15.72 4.61 10.05
N SER A 70 -15.55 4.22 8.78
CA SER A 70 -15.48 2.83 8.37
C SER A 70 -14.38 2.06 9.10
N ILE A 71 -13.23 2.68 9.34
CA ILE A 71 -12.13 2.07 10.09
C ILE A 71 -12.49 1.81 11.55
N LEU A 72 -13.19 2.73 12.20
CA LEU A 72 -13.57 2.55 13.61
C LEU A 72 -14.46 1.31 13.80
N PHE A 73 -15.32 0.98 12.83
CA PHE A 73 -16.22 -0.17 12.91
C PHE A 73 -15.66 -1.45 12.28
N PHE A 74 -15.06 -1.37 11.09
CA PHE A 74 -14.65 -2.53 10.29
C PHE A 74 -13.14 -2.75 10.22
N GLY A 75 -12.36 -1.86 10.84
CA GLY A 75 -10.91 -1.81 10.66
C GLY A 75 -10.54 -1.33 9.26
N ARG A 76 -9.34 -1.66 8.76
CA ARG A 76 -8.84 -1.17 7.46
C ARG A 76 -9.47 -1.86 6.24
N PHE A 77 -10.78 -2.11 6.27
CA PHE A 77 -11.59 -2.69 5.19
C PHE A 77 -11.49 -1.88 3.90
N PHE A 78 -11.51 -0.54 3.98
CA PHE A 78 -11.34 0.33 2.81
C PHE A 78 -10.04 0.02 2.04
N CYS A 79 -8.91 -0.15 2.75
CA CYS A 79 -7.63 -0.51 2.12
C CYS A 79 -7.69 -1.86 1.39
N GLY A 80 -8.48 -2.80 1.92
CA GLY A 80 -8.68 -4.12 1.31
C GLY A 80 -9.56 -4.09 0.07
N TRP A 81 -10.62 -3.29 0.06
CA TRP A 81 -11.74 -3.45 -0.88
C TRP A 81 -11.93 -2.29 -1.86
N PHE A 82 -11.63 -1.06 -1.45
CA PHE A 82 -11.94 0.15 -2.23
C PHE A 82 -10.71 0.93 -2.66
N CYS A 83 -9.56 0.72 -2.03
CA CYS A 83 -8.33 1.40 -2.43
C CYS A 83 -7.91 0.98 -3.84
N HIS A 84 -8.00 1.90 -4.81
CA HIS A 84 -7.62 1.67 -6.20
C HIS A 84 -6.16 1.19 -6.33
N LEU A 85 -5.24 1.82 -5.58
CA LEU A 85 -3.82 1.44 -5.58
C LEU A 85 -3.61 -0.01 -5.13
N ARG A 86 -4.41 -0.49 -4.16
CA ARG A 86 -4.37 -1.90 -3.75
C ARG A 86 -4.85 -2.81 -4.88
N GLY A 87 -5.91 -2.42 -5.57
CA GLY A 87 -6.41 -3.14 -6.75
C GLY A 87 -5.36 -3.25 -7.84
N SER A 88 -4.67 -2.15 -8.18
CA SER A 88 -3.60 -2.14 -9.18
C SER A 88 -2.41 -3.02 -8.77
N ILE A 89 -1.97 -2.94 -7.50
CA ILE A 89 -0.88 -3.79 -6.99
C ILE A 89 -1.24 -5.27 -7.09
N GLU A 90 -2.48 -5.66 -6.77
CA GLU A 90 -2.91 -7.05 -6.87
C GLU A 90 -3.19 -7.51 -8.31
N PHE A 91 -3.51 -6.59 -9.21
CA PHE A 91 -3.58 -6.87 -10.64
C PHE A 91 -2.19 -7.25 -11.19
N PHE A 92 -1.16 -6.47 -10.90
CA PHE A 92 0.20 -6.78 -11.31
C PHE A 92 0.78 -8.03 -10.60
N ASP A 93 0.40 -8.25 -9.34
CA ASP A 93 0.67 -9.50 -8.60
C ASP A 93 0.14 -10.73 -9.35
N TRP A 94 -1.08 -10.64 -9.87
CA TRP A 94 -1.69 -11.68 -10.70
C TRP A 94 -0.99 -11.85 -12.06
N ILE A 95 -0.61 -10.76 -12.72
CA ILE A 95 0.17 -10.81 -13.96
C ILE A 95 1.50 -11.54 -13.74
N LEU A 96 2.28 -11.13 -12.74
CA LEU A 96 3.58 -11.75 -12.42
C LEU A 96 3.44 -13.26 -12.15
N PHE A 97 2.36 -13.66 -11.48
CA PHE A 97 2.06 -15.06 -11.24
C PHE A 97 1.70 -15.82 -12.53
N LYS A 98 0.86 -15.21 -13.38
CA LYS A 98 0.40 -15.80 -14.65
C LYS A 98 1.51 -15.92 -15.68
N LEU A 99 2.45 -14.97 -15.70
CA LEU A 99 3.67 -15.02 -16.51
C LEU A 99 4.68 -16.08 -16.06
N ASN A 100 4.35 -16.89 -15.04
CA ASN A 100 5.13 -18.07 -14.66
C ASN A 100 6.57 -17.72 -14.20
N ILE A 101 6.82 -16.49 -13.74
CA ILE A 101 8.17 -16.02 -13.36
C ILE A 101 8.67 -16.75 -12.11
N GLY A 102 9.72 -17.57 -12.29
CA GLY A 102 10.23 -18.50 -11.27
C GLY A 102 10.65 -17.82 -9.97
N ASP A 103 11.49 -16.79 -10.07
CA ASP A 103 12.02 -16.06 -8.90
C ASP A 103 10.93 -15.39 -8.08
N TYR A 104 9.98 -14.74 -8.76
CA TYR A 104 8.84 -14.11 -8.10
C TYR A 104 7.97 -15.15 -7.39
N ARG A 105 7.71 -16.32 -8.00
CA ARG A 105 6.94 -17.39 -7.33
C ARG A 105 7.67 -17.98 -6.13
N LYS A 106 9.00 -18.12 -6.19
CA LYS A 106 9.82 -18.53 -5.05
C LYS A 106 9.78 -17.50 -3.91
N ARG A 107 9.73 -16.20 -4.21
CA ARG A 107 9.54 -15.14 -3.19
C ARG A 107 8.12 -15.17 -2.62
N ARG A 108 7.11 -15.24 -3.50
CA ARG A 108 5.69 -15.30 -3.14
C ARG A 108 5.35 -16.50 -2.28
N SER A 109 5.89 -17.68 -2.59
CA SER A 109 5.63 -18.95 -1.87
C SER A 109 6.01 -18.89 -0.40
N LYS A 110 7.15 -18.28 -0.13
CA LYS A 110 7.63 -18.07 1.23
C LYS A 110 6.89 -16.93 1.95
N ASN A 111 6.06 -16.18 1.20
CA ASN A 111 5.40 -14.93 1.61
C ASN A 111 6.37 -13.97 2.32
N VAL A 112 7.63 -14.01 1.88
CA VAL A 112 8.74 -13.33 2.53
C VAL A 112 8.57 -11.84 2.38
N LEU A 113 8.56 -11.17 3.52
CA LEU A 113 8.62 -9.72 3.58
C LEU A 113 10.06 -9.26 3.80
N HIS A 114 10.52 -8.35 2.95
CA HIS A 114 11.67 -7.50 3.25
C HIS A 114 11.24 -6.54 4.36
N SER A 115 11.56 -6.85 5.60
CA SER A 115 11.25 -5.94 6.70
C SER A 115 12.18 -4.74 6.64
N VAL A 116 11.57 -3.56 6.59
CA VAL A 116 12.21 -2.36 7.10
C VAL A 116 11.81 -2.29 8.57
N ARG A 117 12.76 -2.50 9.50
CA ARG A 117 12.45 -2.51 10.96
C ARG A 117 11.75 -1.22 11.37
N TYR A 118 12.11 -0.12 10.71
CA TYR A 118 11.57 1.22 10.91
C TYR A 118 10.57 1.63 9.81
N ARG A 119 9.89 0.68 9.15
CA ARG A 119 8.91 1.01 8.10
C ARG A 119 7.86 2.03 8.54
N TRP A 120 7.45 2.02 9.82
CA TRP A 120 6.49 2.99 10.35
C TRP A 120 7.07 4.39 10.42
N VAL A 121 8.35 4.53 10.80
CA VAL A 121 9.08 5.80 10.74
C VAL A 121 9.21 6.24 9.29
N PHE A 122 9.61 5.35 8.39
CA PHE A 122 9.73 5.67 6.96
C PHE A 122 8.40 6.13 6.36
N ARG A 123 7.31 5.38 6.56
CA ARG A 123 5.97 5.80 6.15
C ARG A 123 5.55 7.13 6.80
N GLY A 124 5.99 7.39 8.02
CA GLY A 124 5.76 8.65 8.73
C GLY A 124 6.51 9.81 8.10
N LEU A 125 7.77 9.61 7.68
CA LEU A 125 8.56 10.60 6.94
C LEU A 125 7.96 10.88 5.57
N VAL A 126 7.52 9.84 4.85
CA VAL A 126 6.82 9.99 3.56
C VAL A 126 5.49 10.72 3.75
N LEU A 127 4.75 10.42 4.83
CA LEU A 127 3.53 11.15 5.13
C LEU A 127 3.83 12.62 5.45
N LEU A 128 4.85 12.89 6.27
CA LEU A 128 5.26 14.24 6.64
C LEU A 128 5.67 15.03 5.40
N SER A 129 6.44 14.45 4.48
CA SER A 129 6.83 15.12 3.24
C SER A 129 5.64 15.45 2.35
N LEU A 130 4.63 14.59 2.28
CA LEU A 130 3.36 14.86 1.59
C LEU A 130 2.52 15.95 2.27
N LEU A 131 2.67 16.12 3.59
CA LEU A 131 1.97 17.16 4.36
C LEU A 131 2.73 18.50 4.39
N THR A 132 4.03 18.51 4.07
CA THR A 132 4.87 19.72 4.07
C THR A 132 4.26 20.90 3.33
N PRO A 133 3.67 20.76 2.13
CA PRO A 133 3.06 21.91 1.44
C PRO A 133 1.90 22.55 2.21
N VAL A 134 1.16 21.76 2.98
CA VAL A 134 0.02 22.23 3.77
C VAL A 134 0.45 22.79 5.11
N ILE A 135 1.42 22.15 5.75
CA ILE A 135 2.08 22.71 6.92
C ILE A 135 2.66 24.09 6.56
N GLY A 136 3.37 24.18 5.44
CA GLY A 136 3.92 25.44 4.92
C GLY A 136 2.86 26.50 4.61
N TYR A 137 1.69 26.11 4.09
CA TYR A 137 0.56 27.02 3.88
C TYR A 137 0.06 27.62 5.20
N HIS A 138 -0.14 26.80 6.24
CA HIS A 138 -0.62 27.27 7.54
C HIS A 138 0.44 28.05 8.33
N LEU A 139 1.72 27.80 8.09
CA LEU A 139 2.84 28.54 8.70
C LEU A 139 3.26 29.78 7.90
N ARG A 140 2.58 30.09 6.78
CA ARG A 140 2.91 31.24 5.93
C ARG A 140 2.80 32.52 6.75
N GLY A 141 3.89 33.30 6.77
CA GLY A 141 3.98 34.56 7.51
C GLY A 141 4.37 34.43 9.00
N GLN A 142 4.50 33.21 9.55
CA GLN A 142 4.98 33.00 10.92
C GLN A 142 6.50 32.94 11.05
N PHE A 143 7.21 32.69 9.94
CA PHE A 143 8.68 32.65 9.90
C PHE A 143 9.19 33.71 8.93
N THR A 144 9.77 34.78 9.46
CA THR A 144 10.46 35.81 8.67
C THR A 144 11.70 35.20 8.01
N GLY A 145 11.69 35.05 6.68
CA GLY A 145 12.82 34.51 5.90
C GLY A 145 12.53 33.22 5.11
N PHE A 146 11.37 32.59 5.27
CA PHE A 146 10.95 31.41 4.49
C PHE A 146 9.65 31.70 3.74
N SER A 147 9.75 32.22 2.50
CA SER A 147 8.58 32.39 1.61
C SER A 147 8.24 31.07 0.93
N ILE A 148 7.34 30.30 1.54
CA ILE A 148 6.89 29.03 1.00
C ILE A 148 5.85 29.27 -0.13
N GLN A 149 6.31 29.20 -1.40
CA GLN A 149 5.46 29.22 -2.60
C GLN A 149 4.86 27.82 -2.83
N GLN A 150 3.55 27.71 -2.63
CA GLN A 150 2.82 26.43 -2.52
C GLN A 150 2.62 25.71 -3.85
N ASP A 151 2.48 26.52 -4.89
CA ASP A 151 2.43 26.19 -6.31
C ASP A 151 3.75 25.57 -6.83
N GLN A 152 4.89 25.83 -6.19
CA GLN A 152 6.18 25.32 -6.66
C GLN A 152 6.69 24.07 -5.94
N MET A 153 5.95 23.57 -4.94
CA MET A 153 6.37 22.43 -4.12
C MET A 153 6.01 21.08 -4.75
N PRO A 154 6.99 20.15 -4.89
CA PRO A 154 6.71 18.74 -5.16
C PRO A 154 5.86 18.13 -4.02
N PRO A 155 4.82 17.31 -4.30
CA PRO A 155 4.40 16.78 -5.60
C PRO A 155 3.23 17.55 -6.26
N LEU A 156 2.83 18.71 -5.74
CA LEU A 156 1.71 19.49 -6.27
C LEU A 156 2.03 20.07 -7.66
N ALA A 157 3.26 20.54 -7.84
CA ALA A 157 3.80 20.99 -9.13
C ALA A 157 4.05 19.86 -10.14
N ASP A 158 3.94 18.60 -9.71
CA ASP A 158 4.32 17.40 -10.48
C ASP A 158 3.12 16.55 -10.90
N LEU A 159 1.90 17.02 -10.60
CA LEU A 159 0.67 16.43 -11.11
C LEU A 159 0.52 16.80 -12.59
N PRO A 160 0.15 15.85 -13.48
CA PRO A 160 -0.12 16.15 -14.88
C PRO A 160 -1.16 17.27 -15.02
N GLY A 161 -0.86 18.29 -15.83
CA GLY A 161 -1.74 19.45 -16.06
C GLY A 161 -1.50 20.63 -15.11
N PHE A 162 -0.39 20.65 -14.36
CA PHE A 162 0.02 21.83 -13.62
C PHE A 162 0.58 22.88 -14.60
N GLU A 163 0.02 24.09 -14.61
CA GLU A 163 0.33 25.16 -15.60
C GLU A 163 0.14 24.73 -17.07
N ASP A 164 -0.88 23.90 -17.35
CA ASP A 164 -1.15 23.34 -18.69
C ASP A 164 0.05 22.57 -19.28
N LYS A 165 0.93 22.05 -18.43
CA LYS A 165 2.08 21.23 -18.80
C LYS A 165 2.00 19.85 -18.19
N LEU A 166 2.60 18.87 -18.87
CA LEU A 166 2.66 17.50 -18.38
C LEU A 166 3.53 17.37 -17.13
N PHE A 167 4.58 18.18 -17.02
CA PHE A 167 5.49 18.23 -15.89
C PHE A 167 5.69 19.67 -15.40
N LYS A 168 6.41 19.85 -14.28
CA LYS A 168 6.83 21.17 -13.80
C LYS A 168 7.51 21.97 -14.91
N ALA A 169 7.23 23.28 -14.99
CA ALA A 169 7.73 24.16 -16.06
C ALA A 169 9.27 24.13 -16.25
N SER A 170 10.03 23.81 -15.21
CA SER A 170 11.49 23.71 -15.25
C SER A 170 12.03 22.39 -15.82
N ALA A 171 11.17 21.43 -16.18
CA ALA A 171 11.60 20.14 -16.73
C ALA A 171 12.17 20.32 -18.16
N PRO A 172 13.31 19.68 -18.49
CA PRO A 172 13.96 19.80 -19.79
C PRO A 172 13.16 19.13 -20.91
N ILE A 173 12.29 18.18 -20.56
CA ILE A 173 11.36 17.52 -21.47
C ILE A 173 9.97 17.79 -20.91
N ASN A 174 9.17 18.58 -21.63
CA ASN A 174 7.82 18.89 -21.23
C ASN A 174 6.90 18.96 -22.46
N VAL A 175 5.62 18.72 -22.24
CA VAL A 175 4.59 18.73 -23.28
C VAL A 175 3.46 19.62 -22.80
N ASP A 176 3.05 20.58 -23.62
CA ASP A 176 1.89 21.41 -23.34
C ASP A 176 0.62 20.56 -23.51
N ILE A 177 -0.25 20.59 -22.51
CA ILE A 177 -1.52 19.86 -22.44
C ILE A 177 -2.62 20.79 -22.93
N SER A 178 -3.14 20.49 -24.11
CA SER A 178 -4.30 21.18 -24.69
C SER A 178 -5.63 20.49 -24.39
N TRP A 179 -5.62 19.46 -23.54
CA TRP A 179 -6.77 18.62 -23.19
C TRP A 179 -7.47 18.00 -24.42
N THR A 180 -6.68 17.66 -25.45
CA THR A 180 -7.15 16.86 -26.59
C THR A 180 -7.24 15.37 -26.22
N LEU A 181 -7.88 14.55 -27.07
CA LEU A 181 -7.94 13.10 -26.87
C LEU A 181 -6.54 12.46 -26.74
N LEU A 182 -5.55 13.00 -27.46
CA LEU A 182 -4.15 12.57 -27.35
C LEU A 182 -3.56 12.88 -25.97
N ASP A 183 -3.83 14.07 -25.43
CA ASP A 183 -3.34 14.51 -24.13
C ASP A 183 -3.94 13.68 -22.98
N TYR A 184 -5.24 13.35 -23.07
CA TYR A 184 -5.86 12.39 -22.14
C TYR A 184 -5.20 11.01 -22.22
N GLY A 185 -4.85 10.54 -23.43
CA GLY A 185 -4.09 9.31 -23.63
C GLY A 185 -2.73 9.35 -22.94
N LEU A 186 -2.02 10.48 -23.02
CA LEU A 186 -0.71 10.68 -22.41
C LEU A 186 -0.77 10.68 -20.87
N VAL A 187 -1.76 11.35 -20.28
CA VAL A 187 -2.02 11.32 -18.83
C VAL A 187 -2.41 9.90 -18.37
N GLY A 188 -3.21 9.20 -19.16
CA GLY A 188 -3.56 7.79 -18.91
C GLY A 188 -2.32 6.88 -18.93
N PHE A 189 -1.45 7.04 -19.94
CA PHE A 189 -0.21 6.28 -20.07
C PHE A 189 0.74 6.51 -18.91
N THR A 190 1.00 7.77 -18.54
CA THR A 190 1.87 8.10 -17.40
C THR A 190 1.32 7.54 -16.09
N THR A 191 0.02 7.67 -15.84
CA THR A 191 -0.64 7.08 -14.65
C THR A 191 -0.46 5.56 -14.63
N PHE A 192 -0.70 4.89 -15.75
CA PHE A 192 -0.50 3.45 -15.89
C PHE A 192 0.96 3.05 -15.64
N PHE A 193 1.93 3.81 -16.16
CA PHE A 193 3.34 3.55 -15.97
C PHE A 193 3.76 3.62 -14.49
N ILE A 194 3.28 4.62 -13.73
CA ILE A 194 3.51 4.68 -12.27
C ILE A 194 2.94 3.45 -11.59
N LEU A 195 1.70 3.07 -11.92
CA LEU A 195 1.08 1.87 -11.35
C LEU A 195 1.84 0.60 -11.73
N PHE A 196 2.41 0.54 -12.93
CA PHE A 196 3.29 -0.54 -13.36
C PHE A 196 4.58 -0.59 -12.55
N VAL A 197 5.28 0.53 -12.34
CA VAL A 197 6.49 0.56 -11.51
C VAL A 197 6.18 0.15 -10.06
N ILE A 198 5.11 0.69 -9.48
CA ILE A 198 4.68 0.38 -8.11
C ILE A 198 4.18 -1.07 -7.98
N GLY A 199 3.43 -1.57 -8.96
CA GLY A 199 2.73 -2.85 -8.87
C GLY A 199 3.53 -4.01 -9.45
N PHE A 200 4.22 -3.83 -10.57
CA PHE A 200 4.98 -4.88 -11.24
C PHE A 200 6.42 -4.93 -10.70
N VAL A 201 7.20 -3.87 -10.90
CA VAL A 201 8.64 -3.85 -10.52
C VAL A 201 8.77 -4.07 -9.01
N PHE A 202 8.01 -3.33 -8.21
CA PHE A 202 8.12 -3.45 -6.76
C PHE A 202 7.67 -4.82 -6.23
N ASN A 203 6.57 -5.40 -6.74
CA ASN A 203 6.16 -6.75 -6.33
C ASN A 203 7.16 -7.82 -6.80
N TYR A 204 7.74 -7.67 -8.00
CA TYR A 204 8.71 -8.62 -8.54
C TYR A 204 9.93 -8.77 -7.63
N HIS A 205 10.46 -7.64 -7.15
CA HIS A 205 11.64 -7.62 -6.28
C HIS A 205 11.31 -7.88 -4.81
N MET A 206 10.23 -7.30 -4.28
CA MET A 206 9.95 -7.26 -2.84
C MET A 206 8.79 -8.17 -2.39
N GLY A 207 8.15 -8.88 -3.33
CA GLY A 207 7.05 -9.80 -3.06
C GLY A 207 5.66 -9.15 -3.08
N GLN A 208 4.63 -9.98 -2.88
CA GLN A 208 3.24 -9.58 -3.08
C GLN A 208 2.78 -8.45 -2.14
N GLY A 209 2.28 -7.35 -2.71
CA GLY A 209 1.76 -6.23 -1.94
C GLY A 209 2.86 -5.33 -1.36
N ALA A 210 4.07 -5.36 -1.91
CA ALA A 210 5.25 -4.68 -1.39
C ALA A 210 5.01 -3.19 -1.09
N PHE A 211 4.36 -2.46 -2.00
CA PHE A 211 4.14 -1.02 -1.83
C PHE A 211 3.32 -0.71 -0.58
N CYS A 212 2.19 -1.41 -0.39
CA CYS A 212 1.36 -1.25 0.79
C CYS A 212 2.11 -1.59 2.09
N ARG A 213 3.06 -2.53 2.03
CA ARG A 213 3.81 -3.03 3.19
C ARG A 213 5.02 -2.17 3.57
N VAL A 214 5.62 -1.47 2.60
CA VAL A 214 6.89 -0.74 2.78
C VAL A 214 6.70 0.77 2.69
N VAL A 215 6.06 1.26 1.62
CA VAL A 215 6.12 2.68 1.22
C VAL A 215 4.84 3.43 1.56
N CYS A 216 3.67 2.79 1.43
CA CYS A 216 2.38 3.46 1.57
C CYS A 216 2.30 4.24 2.90
N PRO A 217 2.09 5.58 2.87
CA PRO A 217 2.10 6.43 4.07
C PRO A 217 0.78 6.40 4.85
N TYR A 218 -0.33 6.11 4.17
CA TYR A 218 -1.67 6.06 4.77
C TYR A 218 -1.88 5.12 5.97
N PRO A 219 -1.18 3.98 6.12
CA PRO A 219 -1.22 3.19 7.34
C PRO A 219 -0.87 4.01 8.58
N VAL A 220 0.01 5.00 8.51
CA VAL A 220 0.38 5.85 9.67
C VAL A 220 -0.85 6.59 10.21
N LEU A 221 -1.76 7.00 9.32
CA LEU A 221 -3.01 7.66 9.70
C LEU A 221 -4.06 6.68 10.23
N PHE A 222 -4.20 5.53 9.56
CA PHE A 222 -5.36 4.65 9.76
C PHE A 222 -5.12 3.48 10.72
N ALA A 223 -3.89 3.00 10.81
CA ALA A 223 -3.54 1.88 11.66
C ALA A 223 -3.66 2.18 13.17
N PRO A 224 -3.38 3.40 13.67
CA PRO A 224 -3.63 3.74 15.07
C PRO A 224 -5.09 3.59 15.51
N LEU A 225 -6.05 3.61 14.56
CA LEU A 225 -7.47 3.42 14.82
C LEU A 225 -7.86 1.93 14.92
N MET A 226 -6.93 1.00 14.61
CA MET A 226 -7.18 -0.42 14.74
C MET A 226 -7.04 -0.91 16.18
N ASN A 227 -7.82 -1.93 16.52
CA ASN A 227 -7.92 -2.57 17.83
C ASN A 227 -8.32 -1.65 18.99
N LYS A 228 -8.81 -0.45 18.72
CA LYS A 228 -9.21 0.52 19.76
C LYS A 228 -10.53 0.16 20.44
N PHE A 229 -11.51 -0.27 19.65
CA PHE A 229 -12.86 -0.57 20.17
C PHE A 229 -13.15 -2.06 20.23
N LYS A 230 -13.93 -2.46 21.24
CA LYS A 230 -14.40 -3.85 21.43
C LYS A 230 -15.28 -4.32 20.27
N TYR A 231 -16.15 -3.44 19.77
CA TYR A 231 -17.08 -3.72 18.69
C TYR A 231 -16.46 -3.62 17.29
N GLN A 232 -15.20 -3.16 17.18
CA GLN A 232 -14.51 -3.19 15.91
C GLN A 232 -14.25 -4.64 15.50
N THR A 233 -14.74 -5.02 14.31
CA THR A 233 -14.61 -6.39 13.80
C THR A 233 -13.14 -6.77 13.61
N LYS A 234 -12.81 -8.04 13.82
CA LYS A 234 -11.48 -8.60 13.61
C LYS A 234 -11.62 -9.99 12.98
N ILE A 235 -10.62 -10.37 12.18
CA ILE A 235 -10.52 -11.77 11.74
C ILE A 235 -10.31 -12.62 12.98
N THR A 236 -11.25 -13.51 13.25
CA THR A 236 -11.36 -14.26 14.50
C THR A 236 -11.55 -15.74 14.20
N LYS A 237 -10.88 -16.60 14.97
CA LYS A 237 -11.05 -18.05 14.99
C LYS A 237 -12.42 -18.37 15.61
N VAL A 238 -13.30 -19.01 14.86
CA VAL A 238 -14.67 -19.37 15.28
C VAL A 238 -14.93 -20.87 15.32
N GLY A 239 -13.95 -21.69 14.94
CA GLY A 239 -14.02 -23.15 15.00
C GLY A 239 -12.67 -23.80 15.35
N ASP A 240 -12.56 -25.10 15.12
CA ASP A 240 -11.36 -25.89 15.43
C ASP A 240 -10.26 -25.71 14.39
N CYS A 241 -9.21 -25.00 14.76
CA CYS A 241 -8.07 -24.81 13.88
C CYS A 241 -7.11 -26.01 13.95
N THR A 242 -6.69 -26.50 12.79
CA THR A 242 -5.73 -27.61 12.65
C THR A 242 -4.26 -27.17 12.71
N GLY A 243 -3.98 -25.86 12.64
CA GLY A 243 -2.62 -25.33 12.58
C GLY A 243 -1.93 -25.48 11.23
N CYS A 244 -2.67 -25.68 10.12
CA CYS A 244 -2.12 -25.94 8.78
C CYS A 244 -1.34 -24.76 8.13
N ARG A 245 -1.52 -23.54 8.65
CA ARG A 245 -0.88 -22.29 8.19
C ARG A 245 -1.25 -21.78 6.79
N SER A 246 -2.26 -22.35 6.12
CA SER A 246 -2.76 -21.84 4.82
C SER A 246 -3.16 -20.36 4.88
N CYS A 247 -3.73 -19.92 5.99
CA CYS A 247 -4.10 -18.52 6.23
C CYS A 247 -2.88 -17.57 6.33
N SER A 248 -1.78 -17.99 6.93
CA SER A 248 -0.55 -17.18 7.03
C SER A 248 0.15 -17.08 5.68
N ASN A 249 0.23 -18.20 4.94
CA ASN A 249 0.91 -18.25 3.64
C ASN A 249 0.16 -17.48 2.55
N SER A 250 -1.17 -17.39 2.65
CA SER A 250 -2.01 -16.62 1.72
C SER A 250 -2.08 -15.12 2.02
N CYS A 251 -1.67 -14.68 3.23
CA CYS A 251 -1.84 -13.30 3.65
C CYS A 251 -0.95 -12.34 2.84
N PRO A 252 -1.53 -11.44 2.03
CA PRO A 252 -0.77 -10.57 1.14
C PRO A 252 -0.25 -9.32 1.86
N GLN A 253 -0.35 -9.27 3.19
CA GLN A 253 0.34 -8.31 4.07
C GLN A 253 1.48 -8.97 4.85
N GLY A 254 1.74 -10.27 4.65
CA GLY A 254 2.83 -10.98 5.34
C GLY A 254 2.56 -11.17 6.83
N ILE A 255 1.30 -11.16 7.25
CA ILE A 255 0.92 -11.39 8.65
C ILE A 255 0.95 -12.88 8.92
N ASP A 256 1.56 -13.30 10.02
CA ASP A 256 1.42 -14.68 10.46
C ASP A 256 0.08 -14.88 11.18
N VAL A 257 -0.98 -15.10 10.39
CA VAL A 257 -2.36 -15.24 10.88
C VAL A 257 -2.49 -16.37 11.89
N SER A 258 -1.86 -17.52 11.64
CA SER A 258 -1.85 -18.68 12.54
C SER A 258 -1.25 -18.34 13.91
N ARG A 259 -0.14 -17.58 13.90
CA ARG A 259 0.46 -17.09 15.13
C ARG A 259 -0.47 -16.14 15.88
N GLU A 260 -1.08 -15.22 15.14
CA GLU A 260 -1.95 -14.21 15.72
C GLU A 260 -3.15 -14.85 16.43
N ILE A 261 -3.84 -15.78 15.75
CA ILE A 261 -4.99 -16.46 16.35
C ILE A 261 -4.57 -17.36 17.53
N PHE A 262 -3.36 -17.92 17.52
CA PHE A 262 -2.87 -18.72 18.64
C PHE A 262 -2.56 -17.88 19.89
N HIS A 263 -1.88 -16.74 19.74
CA HIS A 263 -1.42 -15.94 20.88
C HIS A 263 -2.35 -14.81 21.31
N PHE A 264 -3.24 -14.33 20.43
CA PHE A 264 -4.07 -13.15 20.70
C PHE A 264 -5.56 -13.51 20.80
N LYS A 265 -5.90 -14.51 21.62
CA LYS A 265 -7.28 -14.93 21.91
C LYS A 265 -8.09 -15.19 20.63
N GLY A 266 -7.50 -15.92 19.69
CA GLY A 266 -8.14 -16.26 18.42
C GLY A 266 -8.28 -15.10 17.43
N LYS A 267 -7.66 -13.93 17.66
CA LYS A 267 -7.88 -12.72 16.84
C LYS A 267 -6.62 -12.29 16.10
N VAL A 268 -6.80 -11.81 14.87
CA VAL A 268 -5.77 -11.07 14.14
C VAL A 268 -5.78 -9.62 14.60
N THR A 269 -4.78 -9.25 15.39
CA THR A 269 -4.56 -7.93 15.99
C THR A 269 -3.50 -7.11 15.26
N SER A 270 -2.79 -7.68 14.29
CA SER A 270 -1.82 -6.93 13.48
C SER A 270 -2.45 -5.67 12.85
N LEU A 271 -1.81 -4.52 13.10
CA LEU A 271 -2.17 -3.21 12.54
C LEU A 271 -1.99 -3.12 11.00
N GLU A 272 -1.34 -4.12 10.42
CA GLU A 272 -1.14 -4.25 8.98
C GLU A 272 -2.32 -4.97 8.30
N CYS A 273 -3.28 -5.51 9.06
CA CYS A 273 -4.40 -6.23 8.49
C CYS A 273 -5.34 -5.28 7.73
N ILE A 274 -5.41 -5.45 6.41
CA ILE A 274 -6.29 -4.68 5.52
C ILE A 274 -7.66 -5.34 5.28
N LYS A 275 -8.03 -6.37 6.06
CA LYS A 275 -9.31 -7.10 5.91
C LYS A 275 -9.62 -7.57 4.48
N CYS A 276 -8.61 -8.04 3.75
CA CYS A 276 -8.77 -8.56 2.39
C CYS A 276 -9.43 -9.95 2.30
N TYR A 277 -9.62 -10.61 3.45
CA TYR A 277 -10.23 -11.94 3.60
C TYR A 277 -9.56 -13.11 2.86
N ARG A 278 -8.36 -12.93 2.29
CA ARG A 278 -7.58 -14.06 1.73
C ARG A 278 -7.34 -15.19 2.74
N CYS A 279 -7.15 -14.84 4.00
CA CYS A 279 -6.98 -15.82 5.07
C CYS A 279 -8.25 -16.62 5.38
N ILE A 280 -9.44 -16.04 5.16
CA ILE A 280 -10.72 -16.71 5.29
C ILE A 280 -10.90 -17.68 4.12
N ASP A 281 -10.71 -17.19 2.89
CA ASP A 281 -10.84 -18.02 1.68
C ASP A 281 -9.83 -19.17 1.60
N ALA A 282 -8.63 -18.99 2.17
CA ALA A 282 -7.59 -20.01 2.17
C ALA A 282 -7.74 -21.05 3.30
N CYS A 283 -8.75 -20.92 4.17
CA CYS A 283 -8.98 -21.85 5.27
C CYS A 283 -9.98 -22.92 4.84
N ASP A 284 -9.50 -24.09 4.40
CA ASP A 284 -10.37 -25.19 3.98
C ASP A 284 -11.32 -25.67 5.10
N ASP A 285 -10.88 -25.55 6.36
CA ASP A 285 -11.68 -25.88 7.55
C ASP A 285 -12.75 -24.83 7.91
N ASN A 286 -12.84 -23.69 7.19
CA ASN A 286 -13.78 -22.58 7.44
C ASN A 286 -13.74 -22.01 8.87
N VAL A 287 -12.55 -21.97 9.48
CA VAL A 287 -12.35 -21.63 10.90
C VAL A 287 -12.27 -20.12 11.17
N LEU A 288 -12.09 -19.28 10.15
CA LEU A 288 -11.88 -17.84 10.31
C LEU A 288 -13.08 -17.04 9.80
N MET A 289 -13.49 -16.05 10.58
CA MET A 289 -14.59 -15.13 10.24
C MET A 289 -14.23 -13.70 10.64
N ASP A 290 -14.73 -12.69 9.90
CA ASP A 290 -14.64 -11.30 10.35
C ASP A 290 -15.81 -10.98 11.29
N THR A 291 -15.51 -10.78 12.57
CA THR A 291 -16.53 -10.57 13.60
C THR A 291 -15.99 -9.76 14.76
N TYR A 292 -16.88 -9.06 15.48
CA TYR A 292 -16.54 -8.41 16.74
C TYR A 292 -16.59 -9.39 17.93
N LYS A 293 -17.25 -10.55 17.76
CA LYS A 293 -17.44 -11.57 18.80
C LYS A 293 -16.09 -12.15 19.28
N GLY A 294 -16.15 -12.86 20.41
CA GLY A 294 -15.00 -13.62 20.93
C GLY A 294 -14.60 -14.77 19.99
N MET A 295 -13.46 -15.40 20.28
CA MET A 295 -13.09 -16.63 19.59
C MET A 295 -14.06 -17.76 19.94
N GLY A 296 -14.31 -18.63 18.97
CA GLY A 296 -14.95 -19.92 19.23
C GLY A 296 -14.03 -20.84 20.02
N GLU A 297 -14.63 -21.76 20.77
CA GLU A 297 -13.91 -22.76 21.54
C GLU A 297 -13.02 -23.63 20.62
N GLN A 298 -11.95 -24.19 21.20
CA GLN A 298 -11.10 -25.15 20.53
C GLN A 298 -11.34 -26.50 21.21
N THR A 299 -12.17 -27.33 20.60
CA THR A 299 -12.57 -28.64 21.13
C THR A 299 -11.62 -29.75 20.69
N ARG A 300 -11.00 -29.58 19.52
CA ARG A 300 -10.02 -30.53 18.98
C ARG A 300 -8.60 -30.08 19.26
N PHE A 301 -7.67 -31.04 19.34
CA PHE A 301 -6.26 -30.77 19.56
C PHE A 301 -5.74 -29.70 18.59
N PHE A 302 -5.29 -28.58 19.14
CA PHE A 302 -4.64 -27.52 18.38
C PHE A 302 -3.15 -27.81 18.36
N LYS A 303 -2.62 -28.19 17.19
CA LYS A 303 -1.17 -28.36 17.02
C LYS A 303 -0.47 -27.07 17.45
N ALA A 304 0.42 -27.17 18.45
CA ALA A 304 1.17 -26.04 18.95
C ALA A 304 1.89 -25.32 17.80
N TYR A 305 1.86 -24.00 17.86
CA TYR A 305 2.47 -23.16 16.84
C TYR A 305 3.99 -23.39 16.77
N GLU A 306 4.48 -23.82 15.62
CA GLU A 306 5.91 -23.96 15.37
C GLU A 306 6.47 -22.71 14.66
N LYS A 307 7.50 -22.10 15.25
CA LYS A 307 8.20 -20.95 14.63
C LYS A 307 8.98 -21.45 13.43
N THR A 308 8.70 -20.91 12.25
CA THR A 308 9.48 -21.17 11.05
C THR A 308 10.80 -20.38 11.04
N PRO A 309 11.82 -20.83 10.28
CA PRO A 309 13.15 -20.17 10.24
C PRO A 309 13.13 -18.68 9.87
N TRP A 310 12.14 -18.23 9.10
CA TRP A 310 11.93 -16.83 8.70
C TRP A 310 11.04 -16.03 9.67
N LEU A 311 11.05 -16.38 10.96
CA LEU A 311 10.36 -15.65 12.02
C LEU A 311 11.29 -15.26 13.17
N LYS A 312 12.61 -15.41 12.99
CA LYS A 312 13.61 -15.00 13.99
C LYS A 312 13.42 -13.50 14.29
N GLY A 313 13.04 -13.19 15.54
CA GLY A 313 13.01 -11.82 16.06
C GLY A 313 11.78 -10.94 15.79
N GLN A 314 10.77 -11.38 15.02
CA GLN A 314 9.58 -10.55 14.71
C GLN A 314 8.30 -11.10 15.34
N ARG A 315 7.50 -10.26 16.00
CA ARG A 315 6.35 -10.74 16.81
C ARG A 315 5.13 -11.19 15.99
N ASN A 316 4.88 -10.62 14.79
CA ASN A 316 3.56 -10.79 14.13
C ASN A 316 3.61 -10.99 12.60
N GLN A 317 4.79 -11.00 11.96
CA GLN A 317 4.93 -11.05 10.50
C GLN A 317 5.94 -12.09 10.01
N GLN A 318 5.69 -12.63 8.81
CA GLN A 318 6.58 -13.52 8.08
C GLN A 318 7.69 -12.73 7.40
N ILE A 319 8.80 -12.50 8.10
CA ILE A 319 9.90 -11.64 7.65
C ILE A 319 11.16 -12.48 7.45
N GLN A 320 11.67 -12.54 6.22
CA GLN A 320 13.00 -13.07 5.95
C GLN A 320 13.82 -11.92 5.38
N ASP A 321 14.48 -11.17 6.26
CA ASP A 321 15.73 -10.46 5.97
C ASP A 321 16.23 -9.80 7.27
N GLU A 322 17.41 -10.22 7.70
CA GLU A 322 18.17 -9.66 8.82
C GLU A 322 19.14 -8.58 8.32
N LEU A 323 18.78 -7.81 7.27
CA LEU A 323 19.62 -6.68 6.88
C LEU A 323 19.69 -5.69 8.06
N PRO A 324 20.90 -5.24 8.43
CA PRO A 324 21.06 -4.21 9.45
C PRO A 324 20.22 -2.97 9.17
N VAL A 325 19.76 -2.36 10.26
CA VAL A 325 18.94 -1.14 10.27
C VAL A 325 19.52 -0.03 9.40
N TRP A 326 20.83 0.17 9.42
CA TRP A 326 21.47 1.25 8.68
C TRP A 326 21.35 1.06 7.16
N ILE A 327 21.16 -0.18 6.67
CA ILE A 327 20.91 -0.46 5.25
C ILE A 327 19.53 0.06 4.85
N ASP A 328 18.53 -0.04 5.74
CA ASP A 328 17.22 0.54 5.50
C ASP A 328 17.28 2.04 5.37
N VAL A 329 17.98 2.69 6.30
CA VAL A 329 18.16 4.14 6.31
C VAL A 329 18.93 4.58 5.05
N GLY A 330 19.98 3.86 4.69
CA GLY A 330 20.76 4.09 3.47
C GLY A 330 19.92 3.92 2.19
N ALA A 331 19.09 2.87 2.11
CA ALA A 331 18.22 2.64 0.96
C ALA A 331 17.20 3.78 0.78
N ILE A 332 16.66 4.29 1.88
CA ILE A 332 15.73 5.42 1.88
C ILE A 332 16.44 6.69 1.44
N ALA A 333 17.55 7.05 2.08
CA ALA A 333 18.32 8.25 1.76
C ALA A 333 18.76 8.24 0.28
N PHE A 334 19.28 7.12 -0.20
CA PHE A 334 19.66 6.94 -1.59
C PHE A 334 18.46 7.05 -2.54
N SER A 335 17.31 6.45 -2.19
CA SER A 335 16.09 6.56 -3.00
C SER A 335 15.55 7.98 -3.11
N VAL A 336 15.59 8.76 -2.03
CA VAL A 336 15.17 10.16 -2.04
C VAL A 336 16.15 10.99 -2.87
N PHE A 337 17.46 10.80 -2.68
CA PHE A 337 18.49 11.50 -3.44
C PHE A 337 18.37 11.27 -4.95
N ILE A 338 18.29 10.00 -5.39
CA ILE A 338 18.11 9.67 -6.81
C ILE A 338 16.74 10.14 -7.32
N GLY A 339 15.69 10.03 -6.50
CA GLY A 339 14.37 10.60 -6.79
C GLY A 339 14.46 12.10 -7.09
N THR A 340 15.14 12.87 -6.24
CA THR A 340 15.34 14.31 -6.41
C THR A 340 16.11 14.62 -7.70
N ILE A 341 17.19 13.89 -7.99
CA ILE A 341 17.92 14.06 -9.26
C ILE A 341 17.03 13.79 -10.47
N THR A 342 16.31 12.67 -10.45
CA THR A 342 15.43 12.27 -11.56
C THR A 342 14.21 13.19 -11.69
N SER A 343 13.77 13.84 -10.61
CA SER A 343 12.68 14.82 -10.63
C SER A 343 12.98 16.04 -11.51
N ASN A 344 14.26 16.30 -11.81
CA ASN A 344 14.65 17.33 -12.78
C ASN A 344 14.08 17.06 -14.17
N LEU A 345 13.81 15.79 -14.53
CA LEU A 345 13.15 15.40 -15.78
C LEU A 345 11.62 15.62 -15.75
N GLY A 346 11.08 16.11 -14.64
CA GLY A 346 9.66 16.19 -14.29
C GLY A 346 9.35 15.32 -13.08
N GLY A 347 8.55 15.78 -12.11
CA GLY A 347 8.43 15.03 -10.84
C GLY A 347 7.65 13.73 -10.87
N PHE A 348 7.03 13.37 -12.01
CA PHE A 348 6.71 11.98 -12.32
C PHE A 348 7.91 11.04 -12.12
N TRP A 349 9.08 11.47 -12.58
CA TRP A 349 10.31 10.68 -12.53
C TRP A 349 10.88 10.54 -11.13
N PHE A 350 10.48 11.39 -10.18
CA PHE A 350 10.82 11.22 -8.77
C PHE A 350 10.40 9.83 -8.28
N TYR A 351 9.14 9.44 -8.53
CA TYR A 351 8.61 8.17 -8.08
C TYR A 351 9.32 6.98 -8.72
N VAL A 352 9.58 7.07 -10.03
CA VAL A 352 10.26 6.04 -10.80
C VAL A 352 11.70 5.87 -10.32
N GLY A 353 12.45 6.97 -10.25
CA GLY A 353 13.83 7.01 -9.78
C GLY A 353 13.97 6.53 -8.35
N SER A 354 13.11 6.98 -7.43
CA SER A 354 13.12 6.53 -6.04
C SER A 354 12.85 5.02 -5.91
N ILE A 355 11.85 4.48 -6.60
CA ILE A 355 11.52 3.06 -6.50
C ILE A 355 12.66 2.19 -7.06
N ILE A 356 13.18 2.54 -8.24
CA ILE A 356 14.28 1.80 -8.86
C ILE A 356 15.53 1.86 -7.99
N ALA A 357 15.92 3.04 -7.50
CA ALA A 357 17.07 3.21 -6.62
C ALA A 357 16.93 2.42 -5.31
N PHE A 358 15.75 2.47 -4.68
CA PHE A 358 15.47 1.69 -3.48
C PHE A 358 15.63 0.18 -3.73
N VAL A 359 15.07 -0.32 -4.82
CA VAL A 359 15.14 -1.74 -5.21
C VAL A 359 16.58 -2.16 -5.49
N LEU A 360 17.32 -1.39 -6.30
CA LEU A 360 18.69 -1.70 -6.68
C LEU A 360 19.61 -1.68 -5.45
N PHE A 361 19.52 -0.65 -4.61
CA PHE A 361 20.31 -0.54 -3.39
C PHE A 361 20.09 -1.75 -2.49
N ARG A 362 18.82 -2.08 -2.19
CA ARG A 362 18.46 -3.24 -1.35
C ARG A 362 18.94 -4.56 -1.95
N THR A 363 18.79 -4.74 -3.26
CA THR A 363 19.19 -5.99 -3.94
C THR A 363 20.70 -6.20 -3.88
N ASN A 364 21.48 -5.14 -4.12
CA ASN A 364 22.94 -5.18 -4.02
C ASN A 364 23.40 -5.45 -2.59
N MET A 365 22.86 -4.74 -1.61
CA MET A 365 23.22 -4.95 -0.20
C MET A 365 22.87 -6.37 0.27
N LYS A 366 21.74 -6.93 -0.16
CA LYS A 366 21.38 -8.32 0.13
C LYS A 366 22.41 -9.31 -0.41
N PHE A 367 22.87 -9.11 -1.64
CA PHE A 367 23.90 -9.95 -2.26
C PHE A 367 25.24 -9.89 -1.53
N ILE A 368 25.66 -8.69 -1.10
CA ILE A 368 26.90 -8.50 -0.33
C ILE A 368 26.82 -9.22 1.02
N PHE A 369 25.70 -9.08 1.72
CA PHE A 369 25.53 -9.69 3.04
C PHE A 369 25.32 -11.20 3.00
N SER A 370 24.69 -11.75 1.95
CA SER A 370 24.56 -13.21 1.81
C SER A 370 25.93 -13.87 1.61
N LYS A 371 26.83 -13.25 0.84
CA LYS A 371 28.22 -13.75 0.70
C LYS A 371 28.98 -13.75 2.02
N LYS A 372 28.80 -12.71 2.84
CA LYS A 372 29.47 -12.61 4.15
C LYS A 372 28.96 -13.62 5.19
N SER A 373 27.76 -14.17 5.03
CA SER A 373 27.26 -15.24 5.91
C SER A 373 27.71 -16.64 5.50
N GLU A 374 28.25 -16.80 4.27
CA GLU A 374 28.74 -18.07 3.73
C GLU A 374 30.27 -18.22 3.84
N ALA A 375 30.99 -17.12 4.13
CA ALA A 375 32.42 -17.07 4.43
C ALA A 375 32.62 -16.88 5.93
#